data_AF-A0A8K0NXU4-F1
#
_entry.id   AF-A0A8K0NXU4-F1
#
_cell.length_a   1.000
_cell.length_b   1.000
_cell.length_c   1.000
_cell.angle_alpha   90.00
_cell.angle_beta   90.00
_cell.angle_gamma   90.00
#
_symmetry.space_group_name_H-M   'P 1'
#
loop_
_entity.id
_entity.type
_entity.pdbx_description
1 polymer ?
#
loop_
_entity_poly.entity_id
_entity_poly.type
_entity_poly.pdbx_seq_one_letter_code
_entity_poly.pdbx_strand_id
1 'polypeptide(L)'
;MDDYSSLYDCFYEAIFREIRKSEVQKLLGEKKTDRERVELLLTLPSAKNLSIPDSFEGKSTLKSDRLLGEAVENGALSDLYNMAILTAPEFSTAMASGFVARAEALLREGDPVSARLDAERALHLEDLLEPEEFFSAYQTIGCALCMSEEWELAAKYLEEAVQKLRLTKMDNASKAGIVGKLVPLLKKARKSAGEMKSVKEFNLKSGVKVSDRTHKLPQVSHGVNPAIPAASVSAKYSHTEEKGRHLIAATNMKAGDIVIVEDAYSWSTQKETALKSHCLHCLRRARAPIPCKKCST
;
A
#
# COMPACT_ATOMS: atom_id res chain seq x y z
N MET A 1 -18.18 -17.47 8.42
CA MET A 1 -18.05 -16.26 7.57
C MET A 1 -19.31 -16.14 6.72
N ASP A 2 -20.49 -16.40 7.31
CA ASP A 2 -21.62 -17.00 6.57
C ASP A 2 -22.91 -16.16 6.57
N ASP A 3 -22.89 -14.91 7.03
CA ASP A 3 -24.11 -14.10 7.21
C ASP A 3 -24.16 -12.80 6.37
N TYR A 4 -23.10 -12.48 5.63
CA TYR A 4 -23.09 -11.27 4.78
C TYR A 4 -23.63 -11.52 3.36
N SER A 5 -23.56 -12.75 2.85
CA SER A 5 -24.11 -13.08 1.52
C SER A 5 -25.63 -13.00 1.52
N SER A 6 -26.28 -13.57 2.55
CA SER A 6 -27.74 -13.53 2.72
C SER A 6 -28.27 -12.10 2.86
N LEU A 7 -27.55 -11.24 3.60
CA LEU A 7 -27.91 -9.83 3.76
C LEU A 7 -27.78 -9.06 2.45
N TYR A 8 -26.69 -9.26 1.71
CA TYR A 8 -26.47 -8.62 0.41
C TYR A 8 -27.52 -9.06 -0.61
N ASP A 9 -27.81 -10.36 -0.70
CA ASP A 9 -28.77 -10.91 -1.65
C ASP A 9 -30.19 -10.41 -1.34
N CYS A 10 -30.60 -10.39 -0.06
CA CYS A 10 -31.90 -9.84 0.36
C CYS A 10 -32.02 -8.34 0.04
N PHE A 11 -30.96 -7.58 0.31
CA PHE A 11 -30.93 -6.14 0.02
C PHE A 11 -30.97 -5.86 -1.48
N TYR A 12 -30.14 -6.56 -2.26
CA TYR A 12 -30.07 -6.45 -3.70
C TYR A 12 -31.44 -6.72 -4.32
N GLU A 13 -32.09 -7.81 -3.95
CA GLU A 13 -33.43 -8.16 -4.46
C GLU A 13 -34.49 -7.12 -4.08
N ALA A 14 -34.47 -6.60 -2.84
CA ALA A 14 -35.41 -5.58 -2.39
C ALA A 14 -35.26 -4.27 -3.18
N ILE A 15 -34.02 -3.78 -3.33
CA ILE A 15 -33.72 -2.58 -4.13
C ILE A 15 -34.07 -2.80 -5.61
N PHE A 16 -33.72 -3.96 -6.15
CA PHE A 16 -33.96 -4.27 -7.55
C PHE A 16 -35.45 -4.27 -7.90
N ARG A 17 -36.30 -4.79 -7.01
CA ARG A 17 -37.77 -4.72 -7.14
C ARG A 17 -38.28 -3.28 -7.13
N GLU A 18 -37.71 -2.42 -6.29
CA GLU A 18 -38.13 -1.01 -6.23
C GLU A 18 -37.66 -0.19 -7.44
N ILE A 19 -36.44 -0.43 -7.94
CA ILE A 19 -35.92 0.24 -9.14
C ILE A 19 -36.75 -0.09 -10.38
N ARG A 20 -37.44 -1.24 -10.43
CA ARG A 20 -38.33 -1.59 -11.54
C ARG A 20 -39.64 -0.81 -11.57
N LYS A 21 -39.98 -0.07 -10.52
CA LYS A 21 -41.16 0.80 -10.49
C LYS A 21 -40.95 2.00 -11.43
N SER A 22 -41.93 2.26 -12.29
CA SER A 22 -41.81 3.26 -13.37
C SER A 22 -41.45 4.67 -12.85
N GLU A 23 -41.97 5.03 -11.69
CA GLU A 23 -41.75 6.31 -11.02
C GLU A 23 -40.30 6.45 -10.57
N VAL A 24 -39.70 5.38 -10.03
CA VAL A 24 -38.30 5.36 -9.58
C VAL A 24 -37.36 5.42 -10.78
N GLN A 25 -37.66 4.71 -11.87
CA GLN A 25 -36.88 4.79 -13.10
C GLN A 25 -36.86 6.20 -13.68
N LYS A 26 -38.01 6.89 -13.66
CA LYS A 26 -38.10 8.28 -14.10
C LYS A 26 -37.21 9.19 -13.25
N LEU A 27 -37.29 9.08 -11.91
CA LEU A 27 -36.46 9.85 -10.99
C LEU A 27 -34.95 9.57 -11.17
N LEU A 28 -34.57 8.32 -11.42
CA LEU A 28 -33.18 7.94 -11.72
C LEU A 28 -32.71 8.53 -13.06
N GLY A 29 -33.58 8.57 -14.07
CA GLY A 29 -33.29 9.17 -15.37
C GLY A 29 -33.10 10.68 -15.33
N GLU A 30 -33.71 11.36 -14.36
CA GLU A 30 -33.54 12.81 -14.13
C GLU A 30 -32.20 13.16 -13.45
N LYS A 31 -31.52 12.18 -12.82
CA LYS A 31 -30.22 12.40 -12.19
C LYS A 31 -29.12 12.47 -13.23
N LYS A 32 -28.21 13.44 -13.07
CA LYS A 32 -27.12 13.71 -14.00
C LYS A 32 -25.88 12.90 -13.68
N THR A 33 -25.66 12.61 -12.40
CA THR A 33 -24.47 11.87 -11.93
C THR A 33 -24.86 10.56 -11.26
N ASP A 34 -23.94 9.59 -11.27
CA ASP A 34 -24.13 8.33 -10.54
C ASP A 34 -24.21 8.55 -9.03
N ARG A 35 -23.51 9.54 -8.49
CA ARG A 35 -23.64 9.93 -7.08
C ARG A 35 -25.08 10.32 -6.73
N GLU A 36 -25.71 11.16 -7.52
CA GLU A 36 -27.11 11.55 -7.32
C GLU A 36 -28.06 10.35 -7.44
N ARG A 37 -27.75 9.38 -8.33
CA ARG A 37 -28.51 8.13 -8.45
C ARG A 37 -28.36 7.28 -7.20
N VAL A 38 -27.15 7.10 -6.69
CA VAL A 38 -26.89 6.35 -5.45
C VAL A 38 -27.55 7.03 -4.25
N GLU A 39 -27.42 8.36 -4.12
CA GLU A 39 -28.10 9.11 -3.07
C GLU A 39 -29.62 8.92 -3.12
N LEU A 40 -30.23 8.93 -4.31
CA LEU A 40 -31.65 8.62 -4.49
C LEU A 40 -31.97 7.17 -4.06
N LEU A 41 -31.17 6.18 -4.47
CA LEU A 41 -31.37 4.78 -4.09
C LEU A 41 -31.30 4.60 -2.57
N LEU A 42 -30.46 5.34 -1.86
CA LEU A 42 -30.37 5.30 -0.40
C LEU A 42 -31.60 5.90 0.31
N THR A 43 -32.42 6.70 -0.38
CA THR A 43 -33.69 7.22 0.18
C THR A 43 -34.85 6.22 0.10
N LEU A 44 -34.69 5.16 -0.69
CA LEU A 44 -35.73 4.18 -0.96
C LEU A 44 -36.12 3.40 0.31
N PRO A 45 -37.40 3.02 0.50
CA PRO A 45 -37.84 2.25 1.67
C PRO A 45 -37.04 0.96 1.90
N SER A 46 -36.72 0.24 0.82
CA SER A 46 -35.89 -0.97 0.90
C SER A 46 -34.46 -0.69 1.37
N ALA A 47 -33.93 0.53 1.15
CA ALA A 47 -32.64 0.96 1.67
C ALA A 47 -32.68 1.40 3.13
N LYS A 48 -33.82 1.90 3.62
CA LYS A 48 -33.97 2.33 5.02
C LYS A 48 -33.83 1.19 6.02
N ASN A 49 -34.13 -0.04 5.61
CA ASN A 49 -33.96 -1.24 6.44
C ASN A 49 -32.55 -1.84 6.34
N LEU A 50 -31.68 -1.29 5.49
CA LEU A 50 -30.29 -1.72 5.42
C LEU A 50 -29.54 -1.20 6.64
N SER A 51 -29.31 -2.09 7.60
CA SER A 51 -28.34 -1.87 8.66
C SER A 51 -27.01 -2.48 8.22
N ILE A 52 -26.05 -1.63 7.83
CA ILE A 52 -24.67 -2.06 7.66
C ILE A 52 -24.04 -2.03 9.04
N PRO A 53 -23.70 -3.18 9.65
CA PRO A 53 -23.03 -3.17 10.93
C PRO A 53 -21.69 -2.44 10.79
N ASP A 54 -21.33 -1.67 11.82
CA ASP A 54 -20.00 -1.09 11.86
C ASP A 54 -18.98 -2.25 11.93
N SER A 55 -18.21 -2.38 10.86
CA SER A 55 -17.16 -3.39 10.72
C SER A 55 -15.77 -2.76 10.79
N PHE A 56 -15.70 -1.47 11.11
CA PHE A 56 -14.45 -0.77 11.29
C PHE A 56 -13.80 -1.18 12.61
N GLU A 57 -12.76 -2.01 12.49
CA GLU A 57 -11.80 -2.20 13.57
C GLU A 57 -10.71 -1.14 13.46
N GLY A 58 -10.56 -0.31 14.48
CA GLY A 58 -9.43 0.61 14.58
C GLY A 58 -8.08 -0.13 14.66
N LYS A 59 -7.01 0.63 14.48
CA LYS A 59 -5.64 0.13 14.68
C LYS A 59 -5.43 -0.27 16.14
N SER A 60 -4.67 -1.34 16.37
CA SER A 60 -4.51 -1.97 17.68
C SER A 60 -3.08 -2.46 17.89
N THR A 61 -2.45 -1.98 18.97
CA THR A 61 -1.12 -2.41 19.41
C THR A 61 -1.09 -3.93 19.63
N LEU A 62 -2.09 -4.47 20.33
CA LEU A 62 -2.19 -5.91 20.60
C LEU A 62 -2.22 -6.76 19.33
N LYS A 63 -2.97 -6.30 18.32
CA LYS A 63 -3.07 -6.99 17.02
C LYS A 63 -1.75 -6.92 16.25
N SER A 64 -1.11 -5.75 16.24
CA SER A 64 0.20 -5.55 15.63
C SER A 64 1.26 -6.44 16.26
N ASP A 65 1.37 -6.44 17.59
CA ASP A 65 2.39 -7.20 18.31
C ASP A 65 2.24 -8.70 18.09
N ARG A 66 0.99 -9.21 18.05
CA ARG A 66 0.73 -10.61 17.73
C ARG A 66 1.22 -10.96 16.32
N LEU A 67 0.88 -10.14 15.33
CA LEU A 67 1.31 -10.34 13.93
C LEU A 67 2.84 -10.26 13.81
N LEU A 68 3.48 -9.39 14.59
CA LEU A 68 4.93 -9.27 14.62
C LEU A 68 5.59 -10.52 15.21
N GLY A 69 5.06 -11.05 16.30
CA GLY A 69 5.50 -12.32 16.89
C GLY A 69 5.37 -13.48 15.89
N GLU A 70 4.20 -13.60 15.24
CA GLU A 70 3.97 -14.60 14.19
C GLU A 70 4.95 -14.44 13.00
N ALA A 71 5.31 -13.20 12.63
CA ALA A 71 6.26 -12.94 11.54
C ALA A 71 7.69 -13.42 11.87
N VAL A 72 8.10 -13.27 13.13
CA VAL A 72 9.40 -13.71 13.63
C VAL A 72 9.46 -15.23 13.70
N GLU A 73 8.43 -15.88 14.24
CA GLU A 73 8.35 -17.34 14.35
C GLU A 73 8.36 -18.04 12.98
N ASN A 74 7.67 -17.47 12.00
CA ASN A 74 7.54 -18.06 10.66
C ASN A 74 8.68 -17.71 9.69
N GLY A 75 9.75 -17.04 10.17
CA GLY A 75 10.94 -16.82 9.34
C GLY A 75 10.77 -15.77 8.25
N ALA A 76 10.08 -14.66 8.55
CA ALA A 76 9.94 -13.47 7.70
C ALA A 76 9.03 -13.59 6.47
N LEU A 77 7.74 -13.85 6.70
CA LEU A 77 6.71 -13.55 5.71
C LEU A 77 6.52 -12.02 5.61
N SER A 78 6.95 -11.42 4.50
CA SER A 78 6.82 -9.98 4.22
C SER A 78 5.41 -9.43 4.51
N ASP A 79 4.37 -10.24 4.24
CA ASP A 79 2.97 -9.89 4.46
C ASP A 79 2.60 -9.74 5.96
N LEU A 80 3.20 -10.52 6.86
CA LEU A 80 2.92 -10.42 8.29
C LEU A 80 3.53 -9.15 8.88
N TYR A 81 4.77 -8.80 8.49
CA TYR A 81 5.38 -7.52 8.87
C TYR A 81 4.57 -6.33 8.33
N ASN A 82 4.10 -6.41 7.09
CA ASN A 82 3.23 -5.38 6.53
C ASN A 82 1.96 -5.22 7.36
N MET A 83 1.29 -6.32 7.69
CA MET A 83 0.06 -6.25 8.48
C MET A 83 0.28 -5.78 9.92
N ALA A 84 1.41 -6.15 10.55
CA ALA A 84 1.76 -5.64 11.87
C ALA A 84 1.82 -4.11 11.83
N ILE A 85 2.62 -3.54 10.92
CA ILE A 85 2.76 -2.09 10.76
C ILE A 85 1.42 -1.42 10.42
N LEU A 86 0.69 -1.94 9.43
CA LEU A 86 -0.58 -1.35 8.97
C LEU A 86 -1.64 -1.32 10.09
N THR A 87 -1.67 -2.34 10.92
CA THR A 87 -2.63 -2.40 12.04
C THR A 87 -2.14 -1.70 13.30
N ALA A 88 -0.90 -1.19 13.34
CA ALA A 88 -0.36 -0.48 14.49
C ALA A 88 -0.92 0.95 14.61
N PRO A 89 -1.29 1.42 15.82
CA PRO A 89 -1.69 2.81 16.02
C PRO A 89 -0.59 3.79 15.59
N GLU A 90 -0.98 4.98 15.14
CA GLU A 90 -0.01 6.00 14.74
C GLU A 90 0.88 6.41 15.91
N PHE A 91 2.18 6.60 15.64
CA PHE A 91 3.16 7.02 16.64
C PHE A 91 3.15 6.12 17.89
N SER A 92 3.01 4.81 17.68
CA SER A 92 3.08 3.81 18.75
C SER A 92 4.39 3.04 18.72
N THR A 93 4.75 2.45 19.86
CA THR A 93 5.88 1.52 19.96
C THR A 93 5.72 0.36 18.98
N ALA A 94 4.53 -0.23 18.89
CA ALA A 94 4.21 -1.29 17.92
C ALA A 94 4.53 -0.89 16.46
N MET A 95 4.26 0.37 16.08
CA MET A 95 4.58 0.88 14.75
C MET A 95 6.09 1.03 14.56
N ALA A 96 6.79 1.59 15.56
CA ALA A 96 8.24 1.78 15.52
C ALA A 96 8.99 0.43 15.47
N SER A 97 8.66 -0.49 16.37
CA SER A 97 9.18 -1.87 16.40
C SER A 97 8.87 -2.62 15.11
N GLY A 98 7.67 -2.46 14.57
CA GLY A 98 7.27 -3.03 13.30
C GLY A 98 8.18 -2.58 12.15
N PHE A 99 8.48 -1.28 12.06
CA PHE A 99 9.41 -0.74 11.07
C PHE A 99 10.83 -1.31 11.22
N VAL A 100 11.36 -1.41 12.44
CA VAL A 100 12.70 -1.98 12.67
C VAL A 100 12.76 -3.43 12.22
N ALA A 101 11.79 -4.25 12.64
CA ALA A 101 11.77 -5.66 12.31
C ALA A 101 11.59 -5.91 10.80
N ARG A 102 10.71 -5.13 10.14
CA ARG A 102 10.55 -5.21 8.68
C ARG A 102 11.80 -4.74 7.95
N ALA A 103 12.47 -3.70 8.44
CA ALA A 103 13.71 -3.21 7.84
C ALA A 103 14.80 -4.28 7.83
N GLU A 104 14.99 -4.98 8.95
CA GLU A 104 15.95 -6.10 9.02
C GLU A 104 15.58 -7.25 8.08
N ALA A 105 14.29 -7.57 7.97
CA ALA A 105 13.80 -8.59 7.05
C ALA A 105 14.05 -8.22 5.58
N LEU A 106 13.71 -6.98 5.20
CA LEU A 106 13.95 -6.46 3.84
C LEU A 106 15.44 -6.45 3.48
N LEU A 107 16.31 -6.14 4.46
CA LEU A 107 17.75 -6.20 4.24
C LEU A 107 18.22 -7.64 3.97
N ARG A 108 17.70 -8.63 4.72
CA ARG A 108 17.99 -10.06 4.48
C ARG A 108 17.47 -10.53 3.12
N GLU A 109 16.35 -10.00 2.65
CA GLU A 109 15.80 -10.26 1.31
C GLU A 109 16.59 -9.57 0.17
N GLY A 110 17.57 -8.73 0.49
CA GLY A 110 18.34 -8.00 -0.51
C GLY A 110 17.64 -6.77 -1.08
N ASP A 111 16.71 -6.16 -0.34
CA ASP A 111 16.08 -4.88 -0.69
C ASP A 111 16.61 -3.74 0.20
N PRO A 112 17.84 -3.24 -0.05
CA PRO A 112 18.48 -2.23 0.80
C PRO A 112 17.73 -0.89 0.77
N VAL A 113 17.03 -0.58 -0.32
CA VAL A 113 16.30 0.69 -0.45
C VAL A 113 15.10 0.70 0.49
N SER A 114 14.27 -0.35 0.46
CA SER A 114 13.11 -0.44 1.35
C SER A 114 13.53 -0.61 2.81
N ALA A 115 14.58 -1.40 3.07
CA ALA A 115 15.14 -1.58 4.40
C ALA A 115 15.61 -0.25 5.02
N ARG A 116 16.35 0.56 4.25
CA ARG A 116 16.81 1.88 4.72
C ARG A 116 15.63 2.78 5.06
N LEU A 117 14.62 2.87 4.18
CA LEU A 117 13.47 3.73 4.39
C LEU A 117 12.68 3.35 5.65
N ASP A 118 12.50 2.06 5.94
CA ASP A 118 11.82 1.64 7.16
C ASP A 118 12.65 1.92 8.42
N ALA A 119 13.95 1.67 8.39
CA ALA A 119 14.81 2.00 9.52
C ALA A 119 14.86 3.52 9.79
N GLU A 120 14.86 4.36 8.75
CA GLU A 120 14.76 5.82 8.87
C GLU A 120 13.41 6.23 9.48
N ARG A 121 12.30 5.62 9.07
CA ARG A 121 10.97 5.84 9.67
C ARG A 121 10.93 5.46 11.15
N ALA A 122 11.59 4.37 11.53
CA ALA A 122 11.72 4.00 12.94
C ALA A 122 12.50 5.06 13.72
N LEU A 123 13.62 5.56 13.18
CA LEU A 123 14.41 6.62 13.83
C LEU A 123 13.67 7.96 13.93
N HIS A 124 12.70 8.24 13.05
CA HIS A 124 11.80 9.38 13.23
C HIS A 124 10.83 9.22 14.42
N LEU A 125 10.75 8.02 15.00
CA LEU A 125 9.98 7.68 16.20
C LEU A 125 10.91 7.37 17.38
N GLU A 126 12.07 8.05 17.46
CA GLU A 126 13.15 7.74 18.40
C GLU A 126 12.70 7.65 19.88
N ASP A 127 11.76 8.49 20.31
CA ASP A 127 11.23 8.48 21.68
C ASP A 127 10.50 7.17 22.05
N LEU A 128 10.19 6.33 21.06
CA LEU A 128 9.44 5.08 21.21
C LEU A 128 10.32 3.83 21.03
N LEU A 129 11.61 3.98 20.73
CA LEU A 129 12.52 2.88 20.47
C LEU A 129 13.29 2.45 21.73
N GLU A 130 13.39 1.15 21.93
CA GLU A 130 14.30 0.58 22.92
C GLU A 130 15.76 0.60 22.40
N PRO A 131 16.78 0.55 23.29
CA PRO A 131 18.19 0.61 22.90
C PRO A 131 18.61 -0.42 21.84
N GLU A 132 18.07 -1.64 21.92
CA GLU A 132 18.27 -2.72 20.95
C GLU A 132 17.75 -2.33 19.57
N GLU A 133 16.60 -1.68 19.51
CA GLU A 133 15.94 -1.28 18.27
C GLU A 133 16.66 -0.09 17.62
N PHE A 134 17.15 0.86 18.42
CA PHE A 134 18.07 1.89 17.93
C PHE A 134 19.28 1.27 17.26
N PHE A 135 19.96 0.35 17.94
CA PHE A 135 21.11 -0.34 17.38
C PHE A 135 20.75 -1.04 16.06
N SER A 136 19.65 -1.80 16.02
CA SER A 136 19.18 -2.50 14.83
C SER A 136 18.87 -1.56 13.67
N ALA A 137 18.23 -0.40 13.92
CA ALA A 137 17.93 0.58 12.89
C ALA A 137 19.22 1.19 12.30
N TYR A 138 20.15 1.65 13.14
CA TYR A 138 21.43 2.21 12.67
C TYR A 138 22.28 1.17 11.92
N GLN A 139 22.33 -0.08 12.41
CA GLN A 139 23.00 -1.17 11.72
C GLN A 139 22.37 -1.41 10.34
N THR A 140 21.05 -1.46 10.27
CA THR A 140 20.32 -1.75 9.04
C THR A 140 20.57 -0.67 7.98
N ILE A 141 20.53 0.60 8.37
CA ILE A 141 20.85 1.72 7.47
C ILE A 141 22.31 1.62 6.99
N GLY A 142 23.26 1.42 7.91
CA GLY A 142 24.68 1.31 7.57
C GLY A 142 24.97 0.16 6.59
N CYS A 143 24.36 -1.01 6.82
CA CYS A 143 24.46 -2.16 5.92
C CYS A 143 23.79 -1.91 4.56
N ALA A 144 22.59 -1.31 4.54
CA ALA A 144 21.90 -0.97 3.31
C ALA A 144 22.70 0.01 2.45
N LEU A 145 23.31 1.03 3.07
CA LEU A 145 24.17 2.00 2.38
C LEU A 145 25.45 1.35 1.82
N CYS A 146 26.03 0.38 2.54
CA CYS A 146 27.13 -0.43 2.01
C CYS A 146 26.72 -1.22 0.75
N MET A 147 25.49 -1.73 0.69
CA MET A 147 24.98 -2.44 -0.49
C MET A 147 24.70 -1.50 -1.67
N SER A 148 24.34 -0.26 -1.38
CA SER A 148 24.13 0.81 -2.38
C SER A 148 25.40 1.59 -2.72
N GLU A 149 26.55 1.19 -2.19
CA GLU A 149 27.86 1.84 -2.38
C GLU A 149 27.93 3.33 -1.91
N GLU A 150 27.07 3.72 -0.98
CA GLU A 150 27.05 5.05 -0.37
C GLU A 150 28.03 5.11 0.83
N TRP A 151 29.32 4.93 0.54
CA TRP A 151 30.36 4.59 1.52
C TRP A 151 30.55 5.60 2.66
N GLU A 152 30.47 6.90 2.38
CA GLU A 152 30.67 7.93 3.41
C GLU A 152 29.55 7.88 4.45
N LEU A 153 28.30 7.80 4.00
CA LEU A 153 27.15 7.72 4.89
C LEU A 153 27.10 6.38 5.60
N ALA A 154 27.44 5.29 4.90
CA ALA A 154 27.57 3.96 5.49
C ALA A 154 28.53 3.96 6.69
N ALA A 155 29.70 4.58 6.54
CA ALA A 155 30.68 4.67 7.62
C ALA A 155 30.13 5.41 8.86
N LYS A 156 29.39 6.51 8.66
CA LYS A 156 28.76 7.27 9.75
C LYS A 156 27.74 6.42 10.50
N TYR A 157 26.80 5.79 9.79
CA TYR A 157 25.76 4.96 10.42
C TYR A 157 26.32 3.69 11.09
N LEU A 158 27.35 3.06 10.52
CA LEU A 158 28.00 1.90 11.14
C LEU A 158 28.78 2.27 12.41
N GLU A 159 29.38 3.45 12.46
CA GLU A 159 30.04 3.97 13.66
C GLU A 159 29.02 4.24 14.77
N GLU A 160 27.92 4.91 14.43
CA GLU A 160 26.80 5.11 15.36
C GLU A 160 26.19 3.78 15.82
N ALA A 161 26.01 2.80 14.92
CA ALA A 161 25.53 1.46 15.30
C ALA A 161 26.42 0.82 16.38
N VAL A 162 27.75 0.93 16.25
CA VAL A 162 28.68 0.41 17.27
C VAL A 162 28.54 1.18 18.60
N GLN A 163 28.26 2.48 18.57
CA GLN A 163 28.00 3.25 19.79
C GLN A 163 26.68 2.81 20.45
N LYS A 164 25.59 2.72 19.67
CA LYS A 164 24.27 2.30 20.17
C LYS A 164 24.29 0.87 20.71
N LEU A 165 25.07 -0.03 20.10
CA LEU A 165 25.27 -1.40 20.59
C LEU A 165 25.79 -1.43 22.04
N ARG A 166 26.57 -0.43 22.48
CA ARG A 166 27.07 -0.39 23.86
C ARG A 166 25.95 -0.22 24.88
N LEU A 167 24.88 0.49 24.48
CA LEU A 167 23.73 0.83 25.31
C LEU A 167 22.71 -0.31 25.46
N THR A 168 22.82 -1.36 24.64
CA THR A 168 21.90 -2.50 24.71
C THR A 168 22.15 -3.35 25.95
N LYS A 169 21.15 -4.12 26.38
CA LYS A 169 21.22 -5.05 27.52
C LYS A 169 21.87 -6.39 27.16
N MET A 170 22.37 -6.54 25.93
CA MET A 170 23.03 -7.75 25.46
C MET A 170 24.31 -8.06 26.24
N ASP A 171 24.64 -9.35 26.35
CA ASP A 171 25.89 -9.78 26.97
C ASP A 171 27.12 -9.40 26.14
N ASN A 172 28.28 -9.33 26.81
CA ASN A 172 29.52 -8.89 26.17
C ASN A 172 30.00 -9.84 25.07
N ALA A 173 29.71 -11.14 25.14
CA ALA A 173 30.10 -12.08 24.10
C ALA A 173 29.28 -11.86 22.82
N SER A 174 27.96 -11.66 22.96
CA SER A 174 27.07 -11.28 21.86
C SER A 174 27.47 -9.95 21.22
N LYS A 175 27.76 -8.93 22.04
CA LYS A 175 28.25 -7.62 21.56
C LYS A 175 29.55 -7.76 20.80
N ALA A 176 30.52 -8.53 21.32
CA ALA A 176 31.80 -8.76 20.65
C ALA A 176 31.62 -9.47 19.29
N GLY A 177 30.72 -10.45 19.21
CA GLY A 177 30.39 -11.13 17.97
C GLY A 177 29.80 -10.19 16.90
N ILE A 178 28.91 -9.28 17.30
CA ILE A 178 28.34 -8.27 16.41
C ILE A 178 29.42 -7.26 15.97
N VAL A 179 30.21 -6.73 16.90
CA VAL A 179 31.33 -5.82 16.58
C VAL A 179 32.31 -6.46 15.59
N GLY A 180 32.59 -7.76 15.76
CA GLY A 180 33.41 -8.54 14.84
C GLY A 180 32.87 -8.57 13.40
N LYS A 181 31.57 -8.43 13.20
CA LYS A 181 30.92 -8.32 11.88
C LYS A 181 30.88 -6.88 11.35
N LEU A 182 30.58 -5.90 12.22
CA LEU A 182 30.41 -4.50 11.81
C LEU A 182 31.73 -3.78 11.55
N VAL A 183 32.77 -4.02 12.34
CA VAL A 183 34.06 -3.32 12.20
C VAL A 183 34.73 -3.59 10.84
N PRO A 184 34.75 -4.82 10.30
CA PRO A 184 35.24 -5.04 8.94
C PRO A 184 34.48 -4.24 7.87
N LEU A 185 33.15 -4.16 7.98
CA LEU A 185 32.32 -3.35 7.07
C LEU A 185 32.63 -1.86 7.21
N LEU A 186 32.77 -1.35 8.44
CA LEU A 186 33.15 0.03 8.71
C LEU A 186 34.54 0.37 8.13
N LYS A 187 35.53 -0.52 8.30
CA LYS A 187 36.86 -0.36 7.70
C LYS A 187 36.79 -0.32 6.17
N LYS A 188 36.00 -1.21 5.56
CA LYS A 188 35.76 -1.21 4.12
C LYS A 188 35.14 0.11 3.67
N ALA A 189 34.05 0.56 4.31
CA ALA A 189 33.37 1.80 3.98
C ALA A 189 34.32 3.02 4.09
N ARG A 190 35.12 3.11 5.17
CA ARG A 190 36.12 4.18 5.34
C ARG A 190 37.18 4.18 4.25
N LYS A 191 37.69 3.00 3.87
CA LYS A 191 38.68 2.87 2.79
C LYS A 191 38.09 3.34 1.46
N SER A 192 36.91 2.84 1.08
CA SER A 192 36.24 3.22 -0.17
C SER A 192 35.89 4.71 -0.20
N ALA A 193 35.46 5.30 0.92
CA ALA A 193 35.21 6.74 1.02
C ALA A 193 36.50 7.57 0.87
N GLY A 194 37.64 7.08 1.41
CA GLY A 194 38.94 7.75 1.31
C GLY A 194 39.55 7.71 -0.11
N GLU A 195 39.28 6.66 -0.87
CA GLU A 195 39.70 6.51 -2.28
C GLU A 195 38.87 7.39 -3.24
N MET A 196 37.69 7.85 -2.81
CA MET A 196 36.76 8.68 -3.58
C MET A 196 36.99 10.20 -3.51
N LYS A 197 38.12 10.68 -2.97
CA LYS A 197 38.44 12.13 -2.80
C LYS A 197 38.62 12.97 -4.10
N SER A 198 38.01 12.57 -5.23
CA SER A 198 37.94 13.39 -6.45
C SER A 198 36.54 13.52 -7.07
N VAL A 199 35.46 13.47 -6.27
CA VAL A 199 34.12 13.79 -6.79
C VAL A 199 33.47 14.90 -5.97
N LYS A 200 33.12 15.98 -6.68
CA LYS A 200 32.52 17.23 -6.22
C LYS A 200 31.32 17.02 -5.30
N GLU A 201 31.11 17.98 -4.39
CA GLU A 201 29.94 18.11 -3.51
C GLU A 201 28.64 17.60 -4.16
N PHE A 202 28.17 16.46 -3.69
CA PHE A 202 26.82 16.00 -3.99
C PHE A 202 25.85 16.81 -3.14
N ASN A 203 25.23 17.79 -3.80
CA ASN A 203 24.07 18.51 -3.31
C ASN A 203 22.99 17.48 -2.91
N LEU A 204 22.58 17.46 -1.64
CA LEU A 204 21.41 16.71 -1.18
C LEU A 204 20.15 17.26 -1.86
N LYS A 205 19.88 16.76 -3.07
CA LYS A 205 18.54 16.69 -3.62
C LYS A 205 18.32 15.22 -3.92
N SER A 206 17.98 14.46 -2.89
CA SER A 206 17.40 13.12 -3.04
C SER A 206 15.98 13.26 -3.61
N GLY A 207 15.89 13.77 -4.84
CA GLY A 207 14.80 13.43 -5.72
C GLY A 207 15.03 11.99 -6.12
N VAL A 208 14.63 11.04 -5.26
CA VAL A 208 14.25 9.72 -5.74
C VAL A 208 13.25 10.05 -6.83
N LYS A 209 13.66 9.90 -8.10
CA LYS A 209 12.71 9.80 -9.20
C LYS A 209 11.99 8.50 -8.92
N VAL A 210 10.98 8.57 -8.05
CA VAL A 210 9.85 7.66 -8.08
C VAL A 210 9.49 7.72 -9.54
N SER A 211 9.76 6.62 -10.27
CA SER A 211 9.37 6.55 -11.66
C SER A 211 7.87 6.75 -11.58
N ASP A 212 7.43 7.96 -11.90
CA ASP A 212 6.04 8.26 -12.07
C ASP A 212 5.67 7.53 -13.33
N ARG A 213 5.45 6.21 -13.18
CA ARG A 213 4.64 5.44 -14.09
C ARG A 213 3.22 5.95 -13.82
N THR A 214 2.98 7.21 -14.18
CA THR A 214 1.68 7.64 -14.65
C THR A 214 1.42 6.75 -15.85
N HIS A 215 0.86 5.58 -15.59
CA HIS A 215 0.24 4.77 -16.62
C HIS A 215 -0.80 5.69 -17.25
N LYS A 216 -0.45 6.31 -18.39
CA LYS A 216 -1.41 7.08 -19.16
C LYS A 216 -2.54 6.12 -19.50
N LEU A 217 -3.76 6.51 -19.16
CA LEU A 217 -4.92 5.72 -19.52
C LEU A 217 -4.90 5.48 -21.02
N PRO A 218 -5.22 4.25 -21.47
CA PRO A 218 -5.38 3.99 -22.88
C PRO A 218 -6.41 4.95 -23.48
N GLN A 219 -6.25 5.27 -24.76
CA GLN A 219 -7.27 6.03 -25.50
C GLN A 219 -8.16 5.04 -26.24
N VAL A 220 -9.44 5.37 -26.39
CA VAL A 220 -10.36 4.56 -27.20
C VAL A 220 -9.85 4.49 -28.65
N SER A 221 -9.94 3.30 -29.26
CA SER A 221 -9.60 3.10 -30.67
C SER A 221 -10.59 3.84 -31.56
N HIS A 222 -10.18 4.23 -32.77
CA HIS A 222 -11.02 4.82 -33.83
C HIS A 222 -11.69 6.18 -33.50
N GLY A 223 -11.42 6.75 -32.32
CA GLY A 223 -11.97 8.04 -31.88
C GLY A 223 -13.15 7.91 -30.92
N VAL A 224 -13.49 9.02 -30.25
CA VAL A 224 -14.51 9.06 -29.20
C VAL A 224 -15.92 9.10 -29.80
N ASN A 225 -16.82 8.28 -29.26
CA ASN A 225 -18.24 8.32 -29.62
C ASN A 225 -18.89 9.60 -29.05
N PRO A 226 -19.51 10.47 -29.88
CA PRO A 226 -20.12 11.71 -29.42
C PRO A 226 -21.32 11.50 -28.49
N ALA A 227 -22.01 10.36 -28.58
CA ALA A 227 -23.12 10.00 -27.70
C ALA A 227 -22.66 9.29 -26.42
N ILE A 228 -21.47 8.67 -26.42
CA ILE A 228 -20.92 7.91 -25.29
C ILE A 228 -19.44 8.28 -25.14
N PRO A 229 -19.10 9.35 -24.42
CA PRO A 229 -17.74 9.88 -24.39
C PRO A 229 -16.66 8.89 -23.89
N ALA A 230 -17.04 7.90 -23.10
CA ALA A 230 -16.15 6.84 -22.62
C ALA A 230 -15.89 5.74 -23.68
N ALA A 231 -16.63 5.72 -24.79
CA ALA A 231 -16.58 4.65 -25.78
C ALA A 231 -15.97 5.10 -27.11
N SER A 232 -15.47 4.12 -27.86
CA SER A 232 -15.09 4.26 -29.25
C SER A 232 -16.31 4.51 -30.15
N VAL A 233 -16.14 5.28 -31.23
CA VAL A 233 -17.14 5.38 -32.33
C VAL A 233 -17.53 4.02 -32.90
N SER A 234 -16.68 3.00 -32.73
CA SER A 234 -16.95 1.62 -33.14
C SER A 234 -17.99 0.90 -32.27
N ALA A 235 -18.37 1.46 -31.12
CA ALA A 235 -19.47 0.97 -30.30
C ALA A 235 -20.68 1.90 -30.45
N LYS A 236 -21.87 1.33 -30.65
CA LYS A 236 -23.14 2.06 -30.77
C LYS A 236 -24.15 1.57 -29.75
N TYR A 237 -24.85 2.51 -29.14
CA TYR A 237 -25.98 2.22 -28.27
C TYR A 237 -27.15 1.61 -29.05
N SER A 238 -27.73 0.56 -28.49
CA SER A 238 -28.92 -0.13 -29.01
C SER A 238 -29.84 -0.52 -27.85
N HIS A 239 -31.11 -0.73 -28.17
CA HIS A 239 -32.11 -1.22 -27.25
C HIS A 239 -32.96 -2.29 -27.93
N THR A 240 -33.10 -3.44 -27.28
CA THR A 240 -34.05 -4.50 -27.68
C THR A 240 -34.85 -4.93 -26.47
N GLU A 241 -36.05 -5.46 -26.70
CA GLU A 241 -36.92 -5.93 -25.61
C GLU A 241 -36.27 -7.06 -24.80
N GLU A 242 -35.52 -7.96 -25.46
CA GLU A 242 -34.83 -9.08 -24.81
C GLU A 242 -33.60 -8.68 -23.99
N LYS A 243 -32.79 -7.73 -24.47
CA LYS A 243 -31.48 -7.39 -23.88
C LYS A 243 -31.48 -6.05 -23.14
N GLY A 244 -32.57 -5.29 -23.22
CA GLY A 244 -32.61 -3.91 -22.78
C GLY A 244 -31.54 -3.08 -23.48
N ARG A 245 -30.89 -2.19 -22.72
CA ARG A 245 -29.81 -1.31 -23.19
C ARG A 245 -28.52 -2.10 -23.36
N HIS A 246 -27.94 -2.05 -24.56
CA HIS A 246 -26.70 -2.73 -24.86
C HIS A 246 -25.88 -1.96 -25.90
N LEU A 247 -24.60 -2.32 -26.02
CA LEU A 247 -23.73 -1.81 -27.06
C LEU A 247 -23.59 -2.86 -28.17
N ILE A 248 -23.63 -2.40 -29.41
CA ILE A 248 -23.35 -3.20 -30.60
C ILE A 248 -22.12 -2.63 -31.33
N ALA A 249 -21.42 -3.49 -32.06
CA ALA A 249 -20.36 -3.04 -32.96
C ALA A 249 -20.97 -2.25 -34.13
N ALA A 250 -20.58 -0.99 -34.27
CA ALA A 250 -20.92 -0.16 -35.44
C ALA A 250 -19.99 -0.42 -36.62
N THR A 251 -18.76 -0.88 -36.34
CA THR A 251 -17.73 -1.18 -37.31
C THR A 251 -16.96 -2.44 -36.92
N ASN A 252 -16.21 -3.02 -37.85
CA ASN A 252 -15.30 -4.11 -37.55
C ASN A 252 -14.21 -3.67 -36.57
N MET A 253 -14.08 -4.37 -35.45
CA MET A 253 -13.03 -4.16 -34.44
C MET A 253 -11.99 -5.28 -34.56
N LYS A 254 -10.72 -4.93 -34.37
CA LYS A 254 -9.62 -5.89 -34.35
C LYS A 254 -9.31 -6.31 -32.91
N ALA A 255 -8.71 -7.48 -32.76
CA ALA A 255 -8.17 -7.89 -31.46
C ALA A 255 -7.16 -6.82 -30.98
N GLY A 256 -7.35 -6.36 -29.73
CA GLY A 256 -6.56 -5.28 -29.13
C GLY A 256 -7.16 -3.88 -29.27
N ASP A 257 -8.27 -3.70 -30.00
CA ASP A 257 -8.97 -2.41 -30.02
C ASP A 257 -9.55 -2.06 -28.65
N ILE A 258 -9.37 -0.81 -28.24
CA ILE A 258 -9.86 -0.30 -26.96
C ILE A 258 -11.26 0.30 -27.20
N VAL A 259 -12.29 -0.42 -26.76
CA VAL A 259 -13.69 -0.08 -27.06
C VAL A 259 -14.26 0.91 -26.06
N ILE A 260 -13.89 0.80 -24.78
CA ILE A 260 -14.39 1.64 -23.69
C ILE A 260 -13.24 1.93 -22.73
N VAL A 261 -13.13 3.18 -22.28
CA VAL A 261 -12.24 3.63 -21.21
C VAL A 261 -13.07 4.48 -20.26
N GLU A 262 -13.23 4.02 -19.03
CA GLU A 262 -14.09 4.65 -18.04
C GLU A 262 -13.41 4.62 -16.67
N ASP A 263 -13.62 5.66 -15.88
CA ASP A 263 -13.17 5.66 -14.49
C ASP A 263 -14.05 4.71 -13.68
N ALA A 264 -13.44 3.87 -12.86
CA ALA A 264 -14.19 2.97 -12.00
C ALA A 264 -15.03 3.79 -11.02
N TYR A 265 -16.36 3.58 -11.02
CA TYR A 265 -17.25 4.23 -10.07
C TYR A 265 -16.93 3.84 -8.62
N SER A 266 -16.63 2.56 -8.40
CA SER A 266 -16.10 2.03 -7.15
C SER A 266 -15.20 0.82 -7.43
N TRP A 267 -14.35 0.48 -6.46
CA TRP A 267 -13.57 -0.75 -6.46
C TRP A 267 -13.70 -1.45 -5.12
N SER A 268 -13.71 -2.77 -5.17
CA SER A 268 -13.55 -3.62 -4.00
C SER A 268 -12.37 -4.54 -4.25
N THR A 269 -11.58 -4.78 -3.22
CA THR A 269 -10.39 -5.61 -3.30
C THR A 269 -10.53 -6.81 -2.37
N GLN A 270 -9.96 -7.95 -2.76
CA GLN A 270 -9.89 -9.11 -1.88
C GLN A 270 -9.14 -8.76 -0.60
N LYS A 271 -9.79 -9.03 0.54
CA LYS A 271 -9.33 -8.60 1.87
C LYS A 271 -7.98 -9.23 2.21
N GLU A 272 -7.77 -10.47 1.82
CA GLU A 272 -6.63 -11.30 2.20
C GLU A 272 -5.33 -10.87 1.54
N THR A 273 -5.41 -10.34 0.30
CA THR A 273 -4.25 -10.02 -0.53
C THR A 273 -4.01 -8.52 -0.64
N ALA A 274 -5.07 -7.74 -0.89
CA ALA A 274 -4.92 -6.32 -1.18
C ALA A 274 -4.61 -5.49 0.06
N LEU A 275 -5.19 -5.82 1.22
CA LEU A 275 -4.92 -5.08 2.46
C LEU A 275 -3.44 -5.11 2.87
N LYS A 276 -2.70 -6.17 2.50
CA LYS A 276 -1.30 -6.36 2.93
C LYS A 276 -0.28 -5.74 1.98
N SER A 277 -0.70 -5.46 0.75
CA SER A 277 0.25 -5.25 -0.35
C SER A 277 -0.17 -4.17 -1.33
N HIS A 278 -1.35 -3.55 -1.18
CA HIS A 278 -1.83 -2.50 -2.08
C HIS A 278 -2.30 -1.28 -1.30
N CYS A 279 -2.14 -0.10 -1.90
CA CYS A 279 -2.81 1.10 -1.43
C CYS A 279 -4.30 1.03 -1.79
N LEU A 280 -5.20 1.13 -0.82
CA LEU A 280 -6.66 1.05 -1.08
C LEU A 280 -7.23 2.26 -1.83
N HIS A 281 -6.45 3.35 -1.95
CA HIS A 281 -6.83 4.52 -2.72
C HIS A 281 -6.42 4.41 -4.19
N CYS A 282 -5.15 4.11 -4.48
CA CYS A 282 -4.65 4.10 -5.87
C CYS A 282 -4.49 2.69 -6.45
N LEU A 283 -4.77 1.65 -5.65
CA LEU A 283 -4.63 0.23 -6.00
C LEU A 283 -3.23 -0.18 -6.45
N ARG A 284 -2.22 0.67 -6.22
CA ARG A 284 -0.84 0.32 -6.54
C ARG A 284 -0.31 -0.64 -5.50
N ARG A 285 0.37 -1.68 -5.97
CA ARG A 285 1.10 -2.59 -5.11
C ARG A 285 2.24 -1.85 -4.41
N ALA A 286 2.33 -1.97 -3.10
CA ALA A 286 3.38 -1.46 -2.25
C ALA A 286 4.06 -2.64 -1.56
N ARG A 287 5.37 -2.79 -1.76
CA ARG A 287 6.16 -3.86 -1.10
C ARG A 287 6.28 -3.62 0.41
N ALA A 288 6.57 -2.38 0.78
CA ALA A 288 6.66 -1.91 2.16
C ALA A 288 5.61 -0.80 2.39
N PRO A 289 4.32 -1.16 2.47
CA PRO A 289 3.25 -0.19 2.69
C PRO A 289 3.41 0.51 4.04
N ILE A 290 2.86 1.71 4.13
CA ILE A 290 2.83 2.51 5.35
C ILE A 290 1.38 2.71 5.81
N PRO A 291 1.13 2.85 7.11
CA PRO A 291 -0.22 3.00 7.63
C PRO A 291 -0.84 4.31 7.15
N CYS A 292 -2.09 4.23 6.72
CA CYS A 292 -2.85 5.41 6.29
C CYS A 292 -3.67 5.96 7.47
N LYS A 293 -3.81 7.28 7.55
CA LYS A 293 -4.57 7.95 8.62
C LYS A 293 -6.09 7.75 8.56
N LYS A 294 -6.59 7.27 7.43
CA LYS A 294 -8.02 7.22 7.10
C LYS A 294 -8.57 5.80 6.96
N CYS A 295 -7.75 4.76 7.11
CA CYS A 295 -8.23 3.38 7.07
C CYS A 295 -7.70 2.54 8.24
N SER A 296 -8.32 1.39 8.43
CA SER A 296 -8.05 0.42 9.50
C SER A 296 -6.73 -0.36 9.32
N THR A 297 -6.04 -0.11 8.21
CA THR A 297 -4.74 -0.67 7.81
C THR A 297 -3.89 0.45 7.21
#